data_AF-A0A2N4T3A5-F1
#
_entry.id   AF-A0A2N4T3A5-F1
#
_cell.length_a   1.000
_cell.length_b   1.000
_cell.length_c   1.000
_cell.angle_alpha   90.00
_cell.angle_beta   90.00
_cell.angle_gamma   90.00
#
_symmetry.space_group_name_H-M   'P 1'
#
loop_
_entity.id
_entity.type
_entity.pdbx_description
1 polymer ?
#
loop_
_entity_poly.entity_id
_entity_poly.type
_entity_poly.pdbx_seq_one_letter_code
_entity_poly.pdbx_strand_id
1 'polypeptide(L)'
;MLVNPICEPALEGPRAVLSRLTAAYYRLGRALPEPLGRALLSGRAVTDAMSALMTVSPDPAVRRWVREQHRTHFSSFADRDVVLEAYTASTTGTVAQIAERLAVPVLLVAGAEDELGSVAAQRRMAARIPRARLTVLADVGHLIHYEAPEVTAALVRDFLGPAGAGGRP
;
A
#
# COMPACT_ATOMS: atom_id res chain seq x y z
N MET A 1 -3.30 -5.65 12.97
CA MET A 1 -3.82 -4.43 12.31
C MET A 1 -3.41 -4.47 10.85
N LEU A 2 -4.28 -4.01 9.97
CA LEU A 2 -4.00 -3.86 8.54
C LEU A 2 -4.38 -2.44 8.11
N VAL A 3 -3.44 -1.71 7.53
CA VAL A 3 -3.63 -0.34 7.04
C VAL A 3 -3.52 -0.39 5.52
N ASN A 4 -4.59 -0.02 4.81
CA ASN A 4 -4.74 -0.18 3.35
C ASN A 4 -4.17 -1.51 2.81
N PRO A 5 -4.58 -2.67 3.34
CA PRO A 5 -4.12 -3.94 2.80
C PRO A 5 -4.60 -4.12 1.36
N ILE A 6 -3.73 -4.60 0.49
CA ILE A 6 -4.12 -5.07 -0.84
C ILE A 6 -5.06 -6.28 -0.67
N CYS A 7 -6.30 -6.13 -1.12
CA CYS A 7 -7.39 -7.08 -0.90
C CYS A 7 -8.06 -7.57 -2.18
N GLU A 8 -7.62 -7.09 -3.34
CA GLU A 8 -8.05 -7.54 -4.67
C GLU A 8 -6.86 -7.62 -5.64
N PRO A 9 -6.90 -8.49 -6.67
CA PRO A 9 -5.79 -8.66 -7.59
C PRO A 9 -5.53 -7.37 -8.40
N ALA A 10 -4.30 -6.85 -8.36
CA ALA A 10 -3.94 -5.60 -9.03
C ALA A 10 -4.09 -5.64 -10.57
N LEU A 11 -4.10 -6.83 -11.17
CA LEU A 11 -4.20 -7.03 -12.63
C LEU A 11 -5.66 -7.19 -13.12
N GLU A 12 -6.63 -7.20 -12.22
CA GLU A 12 -8.05 -7.32 -12.53
C GLU A 12 -8.76 -5.98 -12.25
N GLY A 13 -9.79 -5.65 -13.02
CA GLY A 13 -10.58 -4.43 -12.83
C GLY A 13 -10.10 -3.19 -13.61
N PRO A 14 -10.56 -1.98 -13.23
CA PRO A 14 -10.47 -0.77 -14.06
C PRO A 14 -9.05 -0.26 -14.29
N ARG A 15 -8.07 -0.68 -13.46
CA ARG A 15 -6.66 -0.28 -13.55
C ARG A 15 -5.72 -1.34 -14.11
N ALA A 16 -6.27 -2.44 -14.64
CA ALA A 16 -5.47 -3.53 -15.20
C ALA A 16 -4.44 -3.05 -16.24
N VAL A 17 -4.76 -2.04 -17.05
CA VAL A 17 -3.84 -1.45 -18.03
C VAL A 17 -2.63 -0.79 -17.36
N LEU A 18 -2.86 0.05 -16.34
CA LEU A 18 -1.79 0.70 -15.59
C LEU A 18 -0.91 -0.33 -14.87
N SER A 19 -1.51 -1.36 -14.28
CA SER A 19 -0.78 -2.45 -13.64
C SER A 19 0.06 -3.26 -14.63
N ARG A 20 -0.44 -3.50 -15.86
CA ARG A 20 0.33 -4.14 -16.94
C ARG A 20 1.50 -3.27 -17.41
N LEU A 21 1.30 -1.96 -17.55
CA LEU A 21 2.37 -1.01 -17.89
C LEU A 21 3.44 -0.99 -16.81
N THR A 22 3.03 -0.96 -15.54
CA THR A 22 3.93 -1.02 -14.38
C THR A 22 4.73 -2.32 -14.37
N ALA A 23 4.08 -3.46 -14.67
CA ALA A 23 4.76 -4.75 -14.81
C ALA A 23 5.78 -4.75 -15.96
N ALA A 24 5.45 -4.15 -17.10
CA ALA A 24 6.37 -4.02 -18.23
C ALA A 24 7.59 -3.13 -17.88
N TYR A 25 7.37 -2.04 -17.16
CA TYR A 25 8.42 -1.15 -16.66
C TYR A 25 9.43 -1.90 -15.77
N TYR A 26 8.96 -2.66 -14.77
CA TYR A 26 9.87 -3.43 -13.91
C TYR A 26 10.62 -4.53 -14.67
N ARG A 27 9.95 -5.21 -15.61
CA ARG A 27 10.62 -6.22 -16.48
C ARG A 27 11.68 -5.59 -17.37
N LEU A 28 11.44 -4.40 -17.92
CA LEU A 28 12.42 -3.66 -18.71
C LEU A 28 13.64 -3.30 -17.85
N GLY A 29 13.43 -2.79 -16.64
CA GLY A 29 14.51 -2.49 -15.70
C GLY A 29 15.41 -3.69 -15.42
N ARG A 30 14.82 -4.88 -15.24
CA ARG A 30 15.55 -6.14 -15.10
C ARG A 30 16.30 -6.56 -16.37
N ALA A 31 15.70 -6.40 -17.55
CA ALA A 31 16.27 -6.90 -18.82
C ALA A 31 17.49 -6.10 -19.33
N LEU A 32 17.64 -4.85 -18.90
CA LEU A 32 18.77 -3.99 -19.31
C LEU A 32 20.13 -4.47 -18.74
N PRO A 33 21.25 -3.80 -19.01
CA PRO A 33 22.46 -3.91 -18.19
C PRO A 33 22.28 -3.26 -16.80
N GLU A 34 22.95 -3.79 -15.76
CA GLU A 34 22.76 -3.37 -14.35
C GLU A 34 22.77 -1.84 -14.14
N PRO A 35 23.73 -1.05 -14.67
CA PRO A 35 23.74 0.39 -14.43
C PRO A 35 22.54 1.10 -15.06
N LEU A 36 22.11 0.65 -16.24
CA LEU A 36 20.98 1.24 -16.98
C LEU A 36 19.64 0.84 -16.34
N GLY A 37 19.51 -0.43 -15.95
CA GLY A 37 18.35 -0.93 -15.23
C GLY A 37 18.16 -0.21 -13.90
N ARG A 38 19.24 -0.07 -13.12
CA ARG A 38 19.21 0.70 -11.87
C ARG A 38 18.81 2.15 -12.11
N ALA A 39 19.43 2.83 -13.06
CA ALA A 39 19.12 4.24 -13.37
C ALA A 39 17.65 4.43 -13.81
N LEU A 40 17.09 3.50 -14.58
CA LEU A 40 15.69 3.50 -14.99
C LEU A 40 14.75 3.33 -13.79
N LEU A 41 15.04 2.35 -12.91
CA LEU A 41 14.23 2.01 -11.73
C LEU A 41 14.34 3.03 -10.59
N SER A 42 15.47 3.75 -10.49
CA SER A 42 15.72 4.81 -9.51
C SER A 42 15.50 6.21 -10.07
N GLY A 43 14.83 6.34 -11.22
CA GLY A 43 14.65 7.62 -11.89
C GLY A 43 13.71 8.55 -11.11
N ARG A 44 14.19 9.73 -10.72
CA ARG A 44 13.41 10.73 -9.97
C ARG A 44 12.07 11.07 -10.62
N ALA A 45 12.04 11.17 -11.95
CA ALA A 45 10.82 11.46 -12.69
C ALA A 45 9.76 10.37 -12.50
N VAL A 46 10.16 9.10 -12.46
CA VAL A 46 9.24 7.98 -12.21
C VAL A 46 8.75 8.01 -10.77
N THR A 47 9.65 8.20 -9.81
CA THR A 47 9.29 8.33 -8.39
C THR A 47 8.32 9.49 -8.15
N ASP A 48 8.55 10.64 -8.79
CA ASP A 48 7.68 11.82 -8.69
C ASP A 48 6.31 11.58 -9.31
N ALA A 49 6.26 10.94 -10.49
CA ALA A 49 5.02 10.60 -11.17
C ALA A 49 4.18 9.61 -10.33
N MET A 50 4.80 8.55 -9.82
CA MET A 50 4.13 7.58 -8.95
C MET A 50 3.66 8.25 -7.65
N SER A 51 4.50 9.07 -7.02
CA SER A 51 4.11 9.82 -5.82
C SER A 51 2.90 10.72 -6.07
N ALA A 52 2.87 11.42 -7.21
CA ALA A 52 1.75 12.28 -7.56
C ALA A 52 0.47 11.50 -7.84
N LEU A 53 0.58 10.31 -8.43
CA LEU A 53 -0.56 9.43 -8.72
C LEU A 53 -1.17 8.83 -7.45
N MET A 54 -0.34 8.49 -6.45
CA MET A 54 -0.80 7.81 -5.23
C MET A 54 -1.23 8.75 -4.10
N THR A 55 -0.89 10.04 -4.18
CA THR A 55 -1.23 11.03 -3.13
C THR A 55 -2.53 11.73 -3.49
N VAL A 56 -3.56 11.54 -2.68
CA VAL A 56 -4.88 12.15 -2.88
C VAL A 56 -4.96 13.54 -2.26
N SER A 57 -4.32 13.74 -1.11
CA SER A 57 -4.39 14.96 -0.31
C SER A 57 -4.17 16.23 -1.15
N PRO A 58 -5.07 17.23 -1.03
CA PRO A 58 -4.91 18.50 -1.72
C PRO A 58 -3.88 19.41 -1.06
N ASP A 59 -3.45 19.13 0.18
CA ASP A 59 -2.53 19.97 0.93
C ASP A 59 -1.14 19.99 0.29
N PRO A 60 -0.64 21.16 -0.18
CA PRO A 60 0.68 21.27 -0.78
C PRO A 60 1.82 20.85 0.15
N ALA A 61 1.67 21.00 1.47
CA ALA A 61 2.66 20.57 2.45
C ALA A 61 2.73 19.04 2.51
N VAL A 62 1.59 18.36 2.61
CA VAL A 62 1.52 16.89 2.57
C VAL A 62 2.08 16.36 1.24
N ARG A 63 1.65 16.90 0.10
CA ARG A 63 2.15 16.46 -1.22
C ARG A 63 3.66 16.67 -1.38
N ARG A 64 4.22 17.72 -0.77
CA ARG A 64 5.67 17.95 -0.73
C ARG A 64 6.36 16.90 0.13
N TRP A 65 5.86 16.69 1.33
CA TRP A 65 6.38 15.69 2.26
C TRP A 65 6.41 14.29 1.63
N VAL A 66 5.29 13.82 1.08
CA VAL A 66 5.21 12.49 0.43
C VAL A 66 6.24 12.34 -0.68
N ARG A 67 6.37 13.35 -1.54
CA ARG A 67 7.35 13.33 -2.63
C ARG A 67 8.80 13.29 -2.11
N GLU A 68 9.11 14.03 -1.06
CA GLU A 68 10.44 14.01 -0.43
C GLU A 68 10.75 12.64 0.21
N GLN A 69 9.77 12.06 0.90
CA GLN A 69 9.90 10.72 1.48
C GLN A 69 10.09 9.65 0.40
N HIS A 70 9.31 9.68 -0.68
CA HIS A 70 9.50 8.75 -1.80
C HIS A 70 10.83 8.94 -2.51
N ARG A 71 11.27 10.18 -2.78
CA ARG A 71 12.61 10.43 -3.37
C ARG A 71 13.74 9.89 -2.51
N THR A 72 13.58 9.90 -1.19
CA THR A 72 14.60 9.43 -0.24
C THR A 72 14.61 7.90 -0.15
N HIS A 73 13.45 7.27 -0.09
CA HIS A 73 13.33 5.85 0.28
C HIS A 73 12.97 4.92 -0.90
N PHE A 74 12.21 5.39 -1.88
CA PHE A 74 11.66 4.53 -2.93
C PHE A 74 12.73 4.01 -3.91
N SER A 75 13.84 4.73 -4.04
CA SER A 75 15.00 4.32 -4.86
C SER A 75 16.06 3.52 -4.09
N SER A 76 15.81 3.19 -2.82
CA SER A 76 16.74 2.44 -1.98
C SER A 76 16.48 0.94 -2.08
N PHE A 77 17.11 0.28 -3.06
CA PHE A 77 17.07 -1.17 -3.24
C PHE A 77 18.48 -1.72 -3.47
N ALA A 78 18.70 -2.97 -3.06
CA ALA A 78 19.97 -3.67 -3.19
C ALA A 78 20.36 -3.80 -4.68
N ASP A 79 19.46 -4.38 -5.47
CA ASP A 79 19.59 -4.55 -6.91
C ASP A 79 18.19 -4.53 -7.57
N ARG A 80 18.18 -4.54 -8.90
CA ARG A 80 16.95 -4.47 -9.72
C ARG A 80 16.08 -5.71 -9.70
N ASP A 81 16.64 -6.89 -9.41
CA ASP A 81 15.88 -8.13 -9.35
C ASP A 81 14.98 -8.10 -8.12
N VAL A 82 15.51 -7.64 -6.97
CA VAL A 82 14.73 -7.43 -5.74
C VAL A 82 13.51 -6.53 -5.97
N VAL A 83 13.64 -5.48 -6.78
CA VAL A 83 12.50 -4.58 -7.08
C VAL A 83 11.39 -5.30 -7.85
N LEU A 84 11.75 -6.07 -8.88
CA LEU A 84 10.76 -6.84 -9.65
C LEU A 84 10.13 -7.96 -8.81
N GLU A 85 10.92 -8.62 -7.96
CA GLU A 85 10.41 -9.64 -7.03
C GLU A 85 9.44 -9.04 -6.02
N ALA A 86 9.78 -7.91 -5.40
CA ALA A 86 8.91 -7.19 -4.49
C ALA A 86 7.60 -6.77 -5.18
N TYR A 87 7.69 -6.23 -6.41
CA TYR A 87 6.50 -5.91 -7.20
C TYR A 87 5.66 -7.15 -7.50
N THR A 88 6.29 -8.24 -7.94
CA THR A 88 5.59 -9.49 -8.26
C THR A 88 4.86 -10.02 -7.02
N ALA A 89 5.56 -10.13 -5.88
CA ALA A 89 4.96 -10.56 -4.62
C ALA A 89 3.76 -9.69 -4.21
N SER A 90 3.87 -8.36 -4.38
CA SER A 90 2.79 -7.41 -4.06
C SER A 90 1.55 -7.52 -4.96
N THR A 91 1.66 -8.16 -6.14
CA THR A 91 0.58 -8.28 -7.12
C THR A 91 0.01 -9.69 -7.23
N THR A 92 0.71 -10.70 -6.73
CA THR A 92 0.30 -12.11 -6.83
C THR A 92 -0.53 -12.60 -5.63
N GLY A 93 -0.41 -11.95 -4.47
CA GLY A 93 -1.11 -12.35 -3.24
C GLY A 93 -1.89 -11.19 -2.63
N THR A 94 -3.01 -11.51 -1.97
CA THR A 94 -3.82 -10.51 -1.26
C THR A 94 -4.18 -11.01 0.13
N VAL A 95 -4.41 -10.08 1.06
CA VAL A 95 -4.83 -10.44 2.42
C VAL A 95 -6.18 -11.15 2.42
N ALA A 96 -7.01 -10.89 1.41
CA ALA A 96 -8.30 -11.57 1.25
C ALA A 96 -8.18 -13.09 1.07
N GLN A 97 -7.04 -13.62 0.62
CA GLN A 97 -6.80 -15.05 0.48
C GLN A 97 -6.68 -15.76 1.84
N ILE A 98 -6.32 -15.03 2.90
CA ILE A 98 -6.13 -15.58 4.25
C ILE A 98 -7.14 -15.05 5.28
N ALA A 99 -8.11 -14.22 4.85
CA ALA A 99 -9.03 -13.49 5.73
C ALA A 99 -9.70 -14.38 6.79
N GLU A 100 -10.23 -15.54 6.38
CA GLU A 100 -10.92 -16.49 7.27
C GLU A 100 -9.99 -17.15 8.29
N ARG A 101 -8.68 -17.18 8.02
CA ARG A 101 -7.66 -17.75 8.90
C ARG A 101 -7.19 -16.76 9.97
N LEU A 102 -7.59 -15.49 9.89
CA LEU A 102 -7.24 -14.46 10.86
C LEU A 102 -8.13 -14.57 12.13
N ALA A 103 -7.75 -15.47 13.04
CA ALA A 103 -8.51 -15.75 14.26
C ALA A 103 -8.34 -14.69 15.38
N VAL A 104 -7.34 -13.80 15.25
CA VAL A 104 -7.09 -12.71 16.20
C VAL A 104 -7.99 -11.50 15.91
N PRO A 105 -8.24 -10.60 16.87
CA PRO A 105 -8.85 -9.31 16.58
C PRO A 105 -8.07 -8.55 15.49
N VAL A 106 -8.78 -8.01 14.50
CA VAL A 106 -8.19 -7.26 13.39
C VAL A 106 -8.84 -5.89 13.28
N LEU A 107 -8.06 -4.83 13.46
CA LEU A 107 -8.39 -3.51 12.94
C LEU A 107 -7.99 -3.42 11.47
N LEU A 108 -8.94 -3.08 10.61
CA LEU A 108 -8.75 -2.66 9.22
C LEU A 108 -8.95 -1.15 9.13
N VAL A 109 -7.98 -0.43 8.60
CA VAL A 109 -8.09 1.01 8.29
C VAL A 109 -7.94 1.19 6.79
N ALA A 110 -8.95 1.75 6.14
CA ALA A 110 -9.00 1.94 4.69
C ALA A 110 -9.22 3.41 4.31
N GLY A 111 -8.63 3.85 3.19
CA GLY A 111 -8.89 5.16 2.60
C GLY A 111 -10.14 5.12 1.71
N ALA A 112 -10.99 6.13 1.79
CA ALA A 112 -12.17 6.21 0.92
C ALA A 112 -11.80 6.38 -0.56
N GLU A 113 -10.69 7.06 -0.81
CA GLU A 113 -10.15 7.35 -2.15
C GLU A 113 -9.02 6.39 -2.54
N ASP A 114 -8.88 5.25 -1.84
CA ASP A 114 -7.89 4.23 -2.20
C ASP A 114 -8.32 3.46 -3.46
N GLU A 115 -7.59 3.70 -4.54
CA GLU A 115 -7.81 3.07 -5.83
C GLU A 115 -7.00 1.78 -6.05
N LEU A 116 -6.16 1.37 -5.08
CA LEU A 116 -5.44 0.10 -5.09
C LEU A 116 -6.15 -0.99 -4.28
N GLY A 117 -6.93 -0.61 -3.27
CA GLY A 117 -7.73 -1.51 -2.46
C GLY A 117 -9.11 -0.91 -2.18
N SER A 118 -10.04 -1.07 -3.12
CA SER A 118 -11.34 -0.39 -3.06
C SER A 118 -12.09 -0.63 -1.75
N VAL A 119 -12.84 0.37 -1.27
CA VAL A 119 -13.68 0.25 -0.06
C VAL A 119 -14.63 -0.96 -0.16
N ALA A 120 -15.14 -1.26 -1.35
CA ALA A 120 -15.97 -2.43 -1.58
C ALA A 120 -15.21 -3.75 -1.32
N ALA A 121 -13.98 -3.87 -1.82
CA ALA A 121 -13.12 -5.03 -1.55
C ALA A 121 -12.74 -5.13 -0.07
N GLN A 122 -12.41 -4.00 0.57
CA GLN A 122 -12.13 -3.94 2.02
C GLN A 122 -13.32 -4.43 2.84
N ARG A 123 -14.55 -4.00 2.51
CA ARG A 123 -15.78 -4.47 3.16
C ARG A 123 -16.02 -5.96 2.96
N ARG A 124 -15.84 -6.47 1.73
CA ARG A 124 -15.97 -7.92 1.43
C ARG A 124 -14.96 -8.74 2.23
N MET A 125 -13.71 -8.29 2.30
CA MET A 125 -12.67 -8.94 3.08
C MET A 125 -12.98 -8.89 4.59
N ALA A 126 -13.38 -7.73 5.11
CA ALA A 126 -13.74 -7.55 6.52
C ALA A 126 -14.85 -8.52 6.96
N ALA A 127 -15.86 -8.73 6.11
CA ALA A 127 -16.96 -9.66 6.38
C ALA A 127 -16.51 -11.13 6.49
N ARG A 128 -15.34 -11.48 5.95
CA ARG A 128 -14.76 -12.83 6.01
C ARG A 128 -13.81 -13.02 7.19
N ILE A 129 -13.39 -11.95 7.85
CA ILE A 129 -12.52 -12.02 9.03
C ILE A 129 -13.43 -12.17 10.27
N PRO A 130 -13.28 -13.25 11.08
CA PRO A 130 -14.17 -13.52 12.20
C PRO A 130 -14.29 -12.38 13.23
N ARG A 131 -13.21 -11.60 13.40
CA ARG A 131 -13.11 -10.54 14.42
C ARG A 131 -12.55 -9.24 13.83
N ALA A 132 -13.14 -8.76 12.73
CA ALA A 132 -12.74 -7.50 12.11
C ALA A 132 -13.53 -6.28 12.60
N ARG A 133 -12.81 -5.17 12.76
CA ARG A 133 -13.35 -3.81 12.81
C ARG A 133 -12.79 -3.04 11.62
N LEU A 134 -13.66 -2.58 10.72
CA LEU A 134 -13.28 -1.73 9.59
C LEU A 134 -13.56 -0.26 9.88
N THR A 135 -12.56 0.59 9.68
CA THR A 135 -12.69 2.05 9.71
C THR A 135 -12.29 2.59 8.34
N VAL A 136 -13.14 3.40 7.73
CA VAL A 136 -12.86 4.06 6.44
C VAL A 136 -12.65 5.54 6.69
N LEU A 137 -11.51 6.08 6.24
CA LEU A 137 -11.16 7.49 6.37
C LEU A 137 -11.58 8.23 5.10
N ALA A 138 -12.43 9.26 5.24
CA ALA A 138 -12.81 10.14 4.14
C ALA A 138 -11.61 10.95 3.65
N ASP A 139 -11.61 11.32 2.37
CA ASP A 139 -10.59 12.18 1.73
C ASP A 139 -9.14 11.67 1.83
N VAL A 140 -8.97 10.35 2.03
CA VAL A 140 -7.65 9.71 2.17
C VAL A 140 -7.49 8.62 1.13
N GLY A 141 -6.35 8.62 0.44
CA GLY A 141 -5.99 7.65 -0.57
C GLY A 141 -5.26 6.41 -0.03
N HIS A 142 -4.40 5.83 -0.87
CA HIS A 142 -3.64 4.64 -0.51
C HIS A 142 -2.57 4.91 0.58
N LEU A 143 -2.08 6.14 0.68
CA LEU A 143 -0.95 6.51 1.53
C LEU A 143 -1.42 7.02 2.89
N ILE A 144 -2.31 6.29 3.56
CA ILE A 144 -2.90 6.66 4.87
C ILE A 144 -1.85 7.15 5.88
N HIS A 145 -0.70 6.49 5.94
CA HIS A 145 0.38 6.81 6.88
C HIS A 145 1.05 8.17 6.62
N TYR A 146 0.90 8.73 5.41
CA TYR A 146 1.31 10.09 5.10
C TYR A 146 0.15 11.09 5.13
N GLU A 147 -1.05 10.67 4.71
CA GLU A 147 -2.18 11.57 4.49
C GLU A 147 -3.03 11.79 5.75
N ALA A 148 -3.09 10.80 6.64
CA ALA A 148 -3.79 10.89 7.92
C ALA A 148 -3.03 10.21 9.07
N PRO A 149 -1.75 10.59 9.33
CA PRO A 149 -0.91 9.90 10.30
C PRO A 149 -1.47 9.97 11.72
N GLU A 150 -1.98 11.12 12.17
CA GLU A 150 -2.48 11.31 13.53
C GLU A 150 -3.75 10.50 13.80
N VAL A 151 -4.70 10.54 12.85
CA VAL A 151 -5.96 9.79 12.92
C VAL A 151 -5.67 8.29 12.92
N THR A 152 -4.78 7.84 12.04
CA THR A 152 -4.38 6.44 11.97
C THR A 152 -3.72 6.00 13.27
N ALA A 153 -2.77 6.78 13.79
CA ALA A 153 -2.09 6.49 15.05
C ALA A 153 -3.06 6.44 16.24
N ALA A 154 -4.08 7.31 16.28
CA ALA A 154 -5.13 7.26 17.28
C ALA A 154 -5.92 5.95 17.21
N LEU A 155 -6.37 5.55 16.00
CA LEU A 155 -7.06 4.27 15.80
C LEU A 155 -6.21 3.07 16.24
N VAL A 156 -4.90 3.11 15.95
CA VAL A 156 -3.97 2.07 16.40
C VAL A 156 -3.92 2.01 17.93
N ARG A 157 -3.71 3.16 18.58
CA ARG A 157 -3.64 3.24 20.05
C ARG A 157 -4.92 2.77 20.72
N ASP A 158 -6.07 3.20 20.22
CA ASP A 158 -7.38 2.79 20.72
C ASP A 158 -7.60 1.29 20.57
N PHE A 159 -7.14 0.69 19.46
CA PHE A 159 -7.26 -0.73 19.22
C PHE A 159 -6.36 -1.57 20.13
N LEU A 160 -5.15 -1.10 20.43
CA LEU A 160 -4.23 -1.77 21.35
C LEU A 160 -4.66 -1.60 22.82
N GLY A 161 -5.32 -0.48 23.15
CA GLY A 161 -5.72 -0.12 24.50
C GLY A 161 -4.52 0.04 25.46
N PRO A 162 -4.78 0.30 26.76
CA PRO A 162 -3.74 0.40 27.79
C PRO A 162 -3.03 -0.94 28.09
N ALA A 163 -3.54 -2.06 27.59
CA ALA A 163 -3.16 -3.41 28.00
C ALA A 163 -2.77 -4.33 26.82
N GLY A 164 -1.94 -3.84 25.90
CA GLY A 164 -1.23 -4.68 24.92
C GLY A 164 -0.27 -5.74 25.52
N ALA A 165 -0.28 -5.94 26.84
CA ALA A 165 0.59 -6.84 27.60
C ALA A 165 -0.14 -8.05 28.26
N GLY A 166 -1.41 -8.30 27.93
CA GLY A 166 -2.26 -9.28 28.65
C GLY A 166 -2.53 -10.62 27.95
N GLY A 167 -1.81 -10.98 26.87
CA GLY A 167 -2.09 -12.18 26.08
C GLY A 167 -1.19 -13.37 26.37
N ARG A 168 -1.43 -14.13 27.46
CA ARG A 168 -1.06 -15.55 27.62
C ARG A 168 -2.22 -16.28 28.31
N PRO A 169 -2.56 -17.48 27.87
CA PRO A 169 -1.95 -18.68 28.46
C PRO A 169 -0.84 -19.29 27.58
#